data_AF-A0A453DAB5-F1
#
_entry.id   AF-A0A453DAB5-F1
#
_cell.length_a   1.000
_cell.length_b   1.000
_cell.length_c   1.000
_cell.angle_alpha   90.00
_cell.angle_beta   90.00
_cell.angle_gamma   90.00
#
_symmetry.space_group_name_H-M   'P 1'
#
loop_
_entity.id
_entity.type
_entity.pdbx_description
1 polymer ?
#
loop_
_entity_poly.entity_id
_entity_poly.type
_entity_poly.pdbx_seq_one_letter_code
_entity_poly.pdbx_strand_id
1 'polypeptide(L)'
;GTLALEEALSSGSPIRTEVDQLRKSLEGIDKDSLLELALSSLPEDVLKYGSDTRMELKQKFNSLKATIRHFGLIPSGGGGILTHAVAHVASNIKVEEDPSGDGVESLISRVEDLIVGGDLTAATEALTGGLQGTAAEEAAAEWVKQARKCAIAEQTLTLLHSYASSITFT
;
A
#
# COMPACT_ATOMS: atom_id res chain seq x y z
N GLY A 1 -10.48 -15.42 18.02
CA GLY A 1 -10.25 -14.03 17.64
C GLY A 1 -9.24 -13.96 16.52
N THR A 2 -7.95 -13.99 16.84
CA THR A 2 -6.89 -13.61 15.88
C THR A 2 -6.77 -14.52 14.66
N LEU A 3 -6.87 -15.85 14.82
CA LEU A 3 -6.88 -16.79 13.68
C LEU A 3 -8.09 -16.61 12.75
N ALA A 4 -9.26 -16.28 13.32
CA ALA A 4 -10.46 -16.02 12.51
C ALA A 4 -10.31 -14.69 11.73
N LEU A 5 -9.68 -13.68 12.35
CA LEU A 5 -9.34 -12.44 11.68
C LEU A 5 -8.34 -12.66 10.54
N GLU A 6 -7.31 -13.47 10.74
CA GLU A 6 -6.33 -13.84 9.70
C GLU A 6 -6.99 -14.52 8.49
N GLU A 7 -7.89 -15.47 8.74
CA GLU A 7 -8.64 -16.16 7.69
C GLU A 7 -9.57 -15.19 6.93
N ALA A 8 -10.27 -14.32 7.66
CA ALA A 8 -11.15 -13.32 7.06
C ALA A 8 -10.36 -12.33 6.19
N LEU A 9 -9.18 -11.88 6.65
CA LEU A 9 -8.29 -11.03 5.85
C LEU A 9 -7.73 -11.75 4.63
N SER A 10 -7.33 -13.01 4.78
CA SER A 10 -6.78 -13.82 3.68
C SER A 10 -7.82 -14.08 2.59
N SER A 11 -9.08 -14.22 2.97
CA SER A 11 -10.21 -14.40 2.05
C SER A 11 -10.82 -13.09 1.54
N GLY A 12 -10.39 -11.93 2.06
CA GLY A 12 -10.96 -10.62 1.70
C GLY A 12 -12.37 -10.38 2.26
N SER A 13 -12.80 -11.19 3.23
CA SER A 13 -14.12 -11.10 3.86
C SER A 13 -14.23 -9.91 4.82
N PRO A 14 -15.44 -9.39 5.10
CA PRO A 14 -15.65 -8.43 6.18
C PRO A 14 -15.14 -8.95 7.52
N ILE A 15 -14.46 -8.09 8.29
CA ILE A 15 -13.76 -8.49 9.52
C ILE A 15 -14.40 -7.94 10.82
N ARG A 16 -15.56 -7.27 10.74
CA ARG A 16 -16.17 -6.59 11.90
C ARG A 16 -16.43 -7.55 13.06
N THR A 17 -16.96 -8.73 12.77
CA THR A 17 -17.32 -9.73 13.80
C THR A 17 -16.09 -10.17 14.58
N GLU A 18 -14.99 -10.45 13.88
CA GLU A 18 -13.74 -10.93 14.43
C GLU A 18 -13.06 -9.84 15.27
N VAL A 19 -13.10 -8.59 14.79
CA VAL A 19 -12.61 -7.42 15.52
C VAL A 19 -13.42 -7.16 16.79
N ASP A 20 -14.75 -7.25 16.74
CA ASP A 20 -15.61 -7.05 17.92
C ASP A 20 -15.39 -8.15 18.96
N GLN A 21 -15.18 -9.40 18.53
CA GLN A 21 -14.79 -10.50 19.41
C GLN A 21 -13.41 -10.28 20.06
N LEU A 22 -12.46 -9.73 19.30
CA LEU A 22 -11.14 -9.38 19.83
C LEU A 22 -11.26 -8.28 20.87
N ARG A 23 -11.98 -7.18 20.58
CA ARG A 23 -12.22 -6.10 21.54
C ARG A 23 -12.84 -6.60 22.84
N LYS A 24 -13.86 -7.47 22.74
CA LYS A 24 -14.46 -8.10 23.91
C LYS A 24 -13.46 -8.95 24.71
N SER A 25 -12.55 -9.63 24.04
CA SER A 25 -11.51 -10.44 24.69
C SER A 25 -10.41 -9.60 25.34
N LEU A 26 -10.26 -8.35 24.90
CA LEU A 26 -9.33 -7.35 25.44
C LEU A 26 -10.00 -6.45 26.50
N GLU A 27 -11.29 -6.65 26.82
CA GLU A 27 -12.00 -5.91 27.87
C GLU A 27 -11.26 -6.08 29.22
N GLY A 28 -10.78 -4.97 29.77
CA GLY A 28 -9.99 -4.95 31.01
C GLY A 28 -8.49 -4.69 30.80
N ILE A 29 -8.01 -4.70 29.55
CA ILE A 29 -6.73 -4.10 29.17
C ILE A 29 -6.92 -2.58 29.06
N ASP A 30 -5.85 -1.83 29.35
CA ASP A 30 -5.86 -0.36 29.27
C ASP A 30 -6.38 0.12 27.89
N LYS A 31 -7.27 1.11 27.88
CA LYS A 31 -7.86 1.65 26.65
C LYS A 31 -6.88 2.46 25.83
N ASP A 32 -5.82 2.96 26.46
CA ASP A 32 -4.69 3.60 25.78
C ASP A 32 -3.65 2.58 25.27
N SER A 33 -3.96 1.28 25.36
CA SER A 33 -3.13 0.21 24.83
C SER A 33 -2.96 0.34 23.31
N LEU A 34 -1.74 0.08 22.84
CA LEU A 34 -1.39 0.02 21.43
C LEU A 34 -2.32 -0.91 20.62
N LEU A 35 -2.92 -1.91 21.27
CA LEU A 35 -3.87 -2.83 20.64
C LEU A 35 -5.19 -2.14 20.27
N GLU A 36 -5.76 -1.35 21.18
CA GLU A 36 -7.00 -0.62 20.89
C GLU A 36 -6.77 0.47 19.84
N LEU A 37 -5.61 1.12 19.87
CA LEU A 37 -5.22 2.06 18.82
C LEU A 37 -5.10 1.35 17.46
N ALA A 38 -4.45 0.19 17.40
CA ALA A 38 -4.30 -0.58 16.17
C ALA A 38 -5.67 -1.04 15.62
N LEU A 39 -6.54 -1.60 16.48
CA LEU A 39 -7.90 -2.00 16.10
C LEU A 39 -8.77 -0.80 15.66
N SER A 40 -8.53 0.39 16.20
CA SER A 40 -9.23 1.62 15.82
C SER A 40 -8.68 2.25 14.54
N SER A 41 -7.45 1.92 14.15
CA SER A 41 -6.84 2.36 12.88
C SER A 41 -7.34 1.60 11.66
N LEU A 42 -8.04 0.47 11.88
CA LEU A 42 -8.58 -0.35 10.81
C LEU A 42 -9.57 0.45 9.94
N PRO A 43 -9.46 0.38 8.61
CA PRO A 43 -10.38 1.11 7.75
C PRO A 43 -11.81 0.60 7.89
N GLU A 44 -12.77 1.49 8.10
CA GLU A 44 -14.19 1.14 8.27
C GLU A 44 -14.78 0.36 7.07
N ASP A 45 -14.29 0.64 5.86
CA ASP A 45 -14.68 -0.09 4.65
C ASP A 45 -14.28 -1.57 4.74
N VAL A 46 -13.09 -1.86 5.28
CA VAL A 46 -12.60 -3.24 5.44
C VAL A 46 -13.41 -3.97 6.50
N LEU A 47 -13.76 -3.28 7.59
CA LEU A 47 -14.64 -3.85 8.62
C LEU A 47 -15.99 -4.27 8.05
N LYS A 48 -16.60 -3.45 7.18
CA LYS A 48 -17.98 -3.63 6.71
C LYS A 48 -18.10 -4.47 5.44
N TYR A 49 -17.17 -4.31 4.51
CA TYR A 49 -17.27 -4.85 3.16
C TYR A 49 -16.12 -5.79 2.80
N GLY A 50 -15.10 -5.90 3.66
CA GLY A 50 -13.89 -6.64 3.35
C GLY A 50 -12.88 -5.82 2.55
N SER A 51 -11.82 -6.47 2.09
CA SER A 51 -10.72 -5.86 1.33
C SER A 51 -10.35 -6.72 0.15
N ASP A 52 -9.72 -6.10 -0.84
CA ASP A 52 -9.02 -6.89 -1.86
C ASP A 52 -7.99 -7.80 -1.20
N THR A 53 -7.95 -9.05 -1.65
CA THR A 53 -6.89 -9.99 -1.31
C THR A 53 -5.58 -9.58 -1.98
N ARG A 54 -4.43 -10.08 -1.48
CA ARG A 54 -3.13 -9.86 -2.15
C ARG A 54 -3.14 -10.32 -3.61
N MET A 55 -3.84 -11.42 -3.91
CA MET A 55 -3.98 -11.94 -5.27
C MET A 55 -4.75 -10.98 -6.16
N GLU A 56 -5.87 -10.43 -5.68
CA GLU A 56 -6.65 -9.42 -6.41
C GLU A 56 -5.86 -8.12 -6.58
N LEU A 57 -5.16 -7.64 -5.55
CA LEU A 57 -4.29 -6.46 -5.64
C LEU A 57 -3.19 -6.66 -6.68
N LYS A 58 -2.57 -7.84 -6.73
CA LYS A 58 -1.57 -8.18 -7.76
C LYS A 58 -2.19 -8.18 -9.16
N GLN A 59 -3.37 -8.76 -9.33
CA GLN A 59 -4.08 -8.76 -10.61
C GLN A 59 -4.45 -7.34 -11.06
N LYS A 60 -5.01 -6.52 -10.16
CA LYS A 60 -5.33 -5.12 -10.43
C LYS A 60 -4.07 -4.32 -10.79
N PHE A 61 -2.96 -4.56 -10.09
CA PHE A 61 -1.67 -3.94 -10.44
C PHE A 61 -1.21 -4.35 -11.84
N ASN A 62 -1.29 -5.64 -12.19
CA ASN A 62 -0.95 -6.14 -13.53
C ASN A 62 -1.75 -5.45 -14.64
N SER A 63 -3.04 -5.22 -14.42
CA SER A 63 -3.89 -4.45 -15.35
C SER A 63 -3.48 -2.98 -15.44
N LEU A 64 -3.00 -2.39 -14.35
CA LEU A 64 -2.58 -0.99 -14.28
C LEU A 64 -1.24 -0.73 -15.00
N LYS A 65 -0.36 -1.73 -15.13
CA LYS A 65 0.97 -1.56 -15.73
C LYS A 65 0.96 -0.93 -17.13
N ALA A 66 0.00 -1.32 -17.97
CA ALA A 66 -0.09 -0.75 -19.33
C ALA A 66 -0.36 0.76 -19.28
N THR A 67 -1.26 1.18 -18.38
CA THR A 67 -1.58 2.58 -18.13
C THR A 67 -0.39 3.32 -17.53
N ILE A 68 0.32 2.74 -16.56
CA ILE A 68 1.54 3.31 -15.99
C ILE A 68 2.61 3.50 -17.07
N ARG A 69 2.85 2.51 -17.93
CA ARG A 69 3.80 2.64 -19.05
C ARG A 69 3.42 3.75 -20.01
N HIS A 70 2.13 3.91 -20.29
CA HIS A 70 1.64 4.90 -21.24
C HIS A 70 1.72 6.33 -20.69
N PHE A 71 1.38 6.53 -19.42
CA PHE A 71 1.24 7.86 -18.81
C PHE A 71 2.38 8.25 -17.86
N GLY A 72 3.22 7.31 -17.44
CA GLY A 72 4.29 7.54 -16.46
C GLY A 72 5.46 8.37 -16.99
N LEU A 73 5.55 8.58 -18.31
CA LEU A 73 6.51 9.50 -18.94
C LEU A 73 5.89 10.88 -19.26
N ILE A 74 4.60 11.06 -18.97
CA ILE A 74 3.86 12.28 -19.30
C ILE A 74 3.71 13.10 -18.00
N PRO A 75 4.31 14.30 -17.90
CA PRO A 75 4.11 15.16 -16.74
C PRO A 75 2.65 15.63 -16.66
N SER A 76 2.08 15.65 -15.45
CA SER A 76 0.72 16.15 -15.20
C SER A 76 0.69 17.68 -15.23
N GLY A 77 0.56 18.27 -16.42
CA GLY A 77 0.61 19.72 -16.61
C GLY A 77 0.42 20.17 -18.06
N GLY A 78 -0.75 19.91 -18.63
CA GLY A 78 -1.11 20.39 -19.97
C GLY A 78 -1.69 21.80 -19.94
N GLY A 79 -0.85 22.85 -20.01
CA GLY A 79 -1.35 24.22 -20.17
C GLY A 79 -0.35 25.34 -19.88
N GLY A 80 0.70 25.48 -20.71
CA GLY A 80 1.65 26.60 -20.68
C GLY A 80 2.67 26.47 -19.55
N ILE A 81 3.94 26.16 -19.78
CA ILE A 81 4.92 26.95 -20.53
C ILE A 81 5.91 25.96 -21.18
N LEU A 82 6.23 26.18 -22.46
CA LEU A 82 7.45 25.65 -23.07
C LEU A 82 8.66 26.25 -22.33
N THR A 83 9.30 25.50 -21.45
CA THR A 83 10.68 25.77 -21.00
C THR A 83 11.23 24.47 -20.39
N HIS A 84 12.05 23.63 -21.00
CA HIS A 84 12.83 23.69 -22.23
C HIS A 84 13.06 22.23 -22.65
N ALA A 85 12.43 21.78 -23.73
CA ALA A 85 12.99 20.66 -24.48
C ALA A 85 14.14 21.23 -25.32
N VAL A 86 15.35 21.28 -24.75
CA VAL A 86 16.57 21.50 -25.53
C VAL A 86 17.29 20.16 -25.66
N ALA A 87 17.41 19.74 -26.90
CA ALA A 87 18.11 18.55 -27.34
C ALA A 87 19.62 18.61 -27.01
N HIS A 88 20.18 17.43 -26.74
CA HIS A 88 21.59 17.06 -26.90
C HIS A 88 22.64 17.94 -26.18
N VAL A 89 23.08 17.49 -25.00
CA VAL A 89 24.43 17.78 -24.49
C VAL A 89 25.04 16.50 -23.91
N ALA A 90 26.03 15.95 -24.60
CA ALA A 90 27.00 15.04 -23.98
C ALA A 90 27.96 15.91 -23.16
N SER A 91 27.82 15.92 -21.82
CA SER A 91 28.87 16.23 -20.83
C SER A 91 28.24 16.61 -19.48
N ASN A 92 28.40 15.71 -18.51
CA ASN A 92 28.79 16.02 -17.13
C ASN A 92 28.07 17.15 -16.36
N ILE A 93 26.74 17.23 -16.44
CA ILE A 93 25.96 18.02 -15.49
C ILE A 93 25.46 17.07 -14.40
N LYS A 94 26.13 17.19 -13.26
CA LYS A 94 25.69 16.78 -11.93
C LYS A 94 24.37 17.48 -11.62
N VAL A 95 23.28 16.92 -12.11
CA VAL A 95 21.91 17.21 -11.68
C VAL A 95 21.73 16.44 -10.37
N GLU A 96 21.21 17.11 -9.35
CA GLU A 96 20.92 16.50 -8.06
C GLU A 96 20.18 15.17 -8.28
N GLU A 97 20.81 14.12 -7.76
CA GLU A 97 20.39 12.74 -7.89
C GLU A 97 19.03 12.61 -7.20
N ASP A 98 17.96 12.66 -7.99
CA ASP A 98 16.72 12.00 -7.62
C ASP A 98 17.07 10.51 -7.48
N PRO A 99 16.97 9.89 -6.30
CA PRO A 99 17.68 8.64 -5.98
C PRO A 99 17.15 7.39 -6.69
N SER A 100 16.35 7.54 -7.73
CA SER A 100 15.83 6.44 -8.55
C SER A 100 15.83 6.87 -10.01
N GLY A 101 17.01 6.97 -10.63
CA GLY A 101 17.18 6.97 -12.09
C GLY A 101 16.74 5.66 -12.75
N ASP A 102 15.64 5.09 -12.27
CA ASP A 102 15.12 3.79 -12.59
C ASP A 102 13.80 4.04 -13.31
N GLY A 103 13.80 3.84 -14.63
CA GLY A 103 12.67 4.20 -15.49
C GLY A 103 11.37 3.48 -15.08
N VAL A 104 10.27 3.83 -15.75
CA VAL A 104 8.92 3.29 -15.47
C VAL A 104 8.89 1.76 -15.36
N GLU A 105 9.71 1.05 -16.14
CA GLU A 105 9.78 -0.42 -16.07
C GLU A 105 10.38 -0.92 -14.75
N SER A 106 11.42 -0.26 -14.26
CA SER A 106 12.00 -0.60 -12.97
C SER A 106 11.08 -0.29 -11.79
N LEU A 107 10.36 0.84 -11.86
CA LEU A 107 9.31 1.13 -10.89
C LEU A 107 8.27 0.01 -10.85
N ILE A 108 7.80 -0.44 -12.02
CA ILE A 108 6.87 -1.56 -12.13
C ILE A 108 7.47 -2.82 -11.50
N SER A 109 8.69 -3.22 -11.89
CA SER A 109 9.35 -4.42 -11.35
C SER A 109 9.52 -4.35 -9.84
N ARG A 110 9.98 -3.21 -9.30
CA ARG A 110 10.12 -3.00 -7.85
C ARG A 110 8.79 -3.14 -7.12
N VAL A 111 7.72 -2.54 -7.64
CA VAL A 111 6.39 -2.64 -7.02
C VAL A 111 5.86 -4.07 -7.08
N GLU A 112 6.09 -4.80 -8.18
CA GLU A 112 5.74 -6.23 -8.25
C GLU A 112 6.46 -7.06 -7.21
N ASP A 113 7.77 -6.87 -7.06
CA ASP A 113 8.58 -7.61 -6.10
C ASP A 113 8.10 -7.35 -4.67
N LEU A 114 7.72 -6.11 -4.35
CA LEU A 114 7.16 -5.75 -3.05
C LEU A 114 5.79 -6.39 -2.81
N ILE A 115 4.89 -6.41 -3.82
CA ILE A 115 3.60 -7.10 -3.74
C ILE A 115 3.80 -8.61 -3.51
N VAL A 116 4.75 -9.23 -4.23
CA VAL A 116 5.07 -10.65 -4.07
C VAL A 116 5.71 -10.93 -2.72
N GLY A 117 6.55 -10.02 -2.23
CA GLY A 117 7.15 -10.07 -0.90
C GLY A 117 6.17 -9.81 0.24
N GLY A 118 4.96 -9.34 -0.06
CA GLY A 118 3.92 -9.02 0.92
C GLY A 118 4.07 -7.65 1.59
N ASP A 119 5.00 -6.81 1.14
CA ASP A 119 5.19 -5.45 1.68
C ASP A 119 4.35 -4.44 0.87
N LEU A 120 3.04 -4.46 1.14
CA LEU A 120 2.10 -3.55 0.48
C LEU A 120 2.33 -2.08 0.86
N THR A 121 2.88 -1.81 2.05
CA THR A 121 3.23 -0.44 2.47
C THR A 121 4.30 0.12 1.54
N ALA A 122 5.43 -0.57 1.44
CA ALA A 122 6.53 -0.15 0.58
C ALA A 122 6.11 -0.14 -0.90
N ALA A 123 5.26 -1.07 -1.33
CA ALA A 123 4.72 -1.09 -2.69
C ALA A 123 3.94 0.20 -3.00
N THR A 124 3.09 0.64 -2.07
CA THR A 124 2.30 1.87 -2.25
C THR A 124 3.16 3.13 -2.22
N GLU A 125 4.18 3.17 -1.36
CA GLU A 125 5.12 4.29 -1.27
C GLU A 125 5.97 4.39 -2.54
N ALA A 126 6.53 3.27 -2.99
CA ALA A 126 7.30 3.21 -4.23
C ALA A 126 6.45 3.67 -5.42
N LEU A 127 5.21 3.17 -5.56
CA LEU A 127 4.34 3.56 -6.66
C LEU A 127 3.90 5.03 -6.58
N THR A 128 3.56 5.53 -5.39
CA THR A 128 3.14 6.94 -5.22
C THR A 128 4.30 7.88 -5.55
N GLY A 129 5.48 7.63 -4.99
CA GLY A 129 6.66 8.46 -5.24
C GLY A 129 7.12 8.38 -6.69
N GLY A 130 7.12 7.17 -7.28
CA GLY A 130 7.56 6.97 -8.66
C GLY A 130 6.61 7.52 -9.73
N LEU A 131 5.35 7.80 -9.39
CA LEU A 131 4.38 8.40 -10.30
C LEU A 131 4.08 9.87 -9.99
N GLN A 132 4.67 10.43 -8.93
CA GLN A 132 4.39 11.78 -8.48
C GLN A 132 4.63 12.79 -9.61
N GLY A 133 3.63 13.62 -9.91
CA GLY A 133 3.74 14.63 -10.96
C GLY A 133 3.66 14.08 -12.39
N THR A 134 3.25 12.81 -12.54
CA THR A 134 2.93 12.20 -13.84
C THR A 134 1.42 12.09 -14.04
N ALA A 135 0.97 11.93 -15.28
CA ALA A 135 -0.43 11.65 -15.59
C ALA A 135 -0.89 10.25 -15.13
N ALA A 136 0.04 9.35 -14.81
CA ALA A 136 -0.26 8.00 -14.31
C ALA A 136 -0.65 8.00 -12.82
N GLU A 137 -0.36 9.07 -12.07
CA GLU A 137 -0.65 9.18 -10.63
C GLU A 137 -2.14 8.95 -10.33
N GLU A 138 -3.03 9.65 -11.06
CA GLU A 138 -4.48 9.55 -10.89
C GLU A 138 -4.98 8.13 -11.21
N ALA A 139 -4.43 7.51 -12.25
CA ALA A 139 -4.80 6.14 -12.63
C ALA A 139 -4.41 5.10 -11.56
N ALA A 140 -3.34 5.35 -10.81
CA ALA A 140 -2.86 4.49 -9.75
C ALA A 140 -3.53 4.74 -8.39
N ALA A 141 -4.19 5.89 -8.21
CA ALA A 141 -4.71 6.34 -6.92
C ALA A 141 -5.66 5.33 -6.24
N GLU A 142 -6.58 4.73 -7.01
CA GLU A 142 -7.52 3.75 -6.45
C GLU A 142 -6.80 2.45 -6.04
N TRP A 143 -5.83 1.99 -6.82
CA TRP A 143 -5.03 0.83 -6.43
C TRP A 143 -4.23 1.11 -5.15
N VAL A 144 -3.58 2.27 -5.07
CA VAL A 144 -2.82 2.71 -3.88
C VAL A 144 -3.71 2.75 -2.65
N LYS A 145 -4.92 3.30 -2.78
CA LYS A 145 -5.91 3.37 -1.70
C LYS A 145 -6.30 1.99 -1.19
N GLN A 146 -6.61 1.04 -2.07
CA GLN A 146 -6.99 -0.31 -1.65
C GLN A 146 -5.82 -1.09 -1.04
N ALA A 147 -4.63 -0.98 -1.64
CA ALA A 147 -3.42 -1.61 -1.11
C ALA A 147 -3.05 -1.07 0.28
N ARG A 148 -3.19 0.24 0.54
CA ARG A 148 -2.97 0.82 1.88
C ARG A 148 -3.96 0.29 2.91
N LYS A 149 -5.25 0.15 2.55
CA LYS A 149 -6.25 -0.42 3.45
C LYS A 149 -5.89 -1.86 3.84
N CYS A 150 -5.47 -2.67 2.86
CA CYS A 150 -5.00 -4.03 3.10
C CYS A 150 -3.74 -4.03 3.99
N ALA A 151 -2.75 -3.17 3.70
CA ALA A 151 -1.52 -3.05 4.48
C ALA A 151 -1.78 -2.70 5.96
N ILE A 152 -2.70 -1.77 6.24
CA ILE A 152 -3.07 -1.40 7.63
C ILE A 152 -3.69 -2.60 8.36
N ALA A 153 -4.55 -3.35 7.69
CA ALA A 153 -5.19 -4.52 8.27
C ALA A 153 -4.16 -5.63 8.59
N GLU A 154 -3.20 -5.87 7.69
CA GLU A 154 -2.13 -6.84 7.90
C GLU A 154 -1.14 -6.43 9.00
N GLN A 155 -0.80 -5.14 9.09
CA GLN A 155 0.02 -4.61 10.19
C GLN A 155 -0.69 -4.76 11.53
N THR A 156 -2.00 -4.48 11.58
CA THR A 156 -2.81 -4.68 12.79
C THR A 156 -2.80 -6.14 13.22
N LEU A 157 -2.96 -7.08 12.28
CA LEU A 157 -2.86 -8.52 12.57
C LEU A 157 -1.48 -8.91 13.11
N THR A 158 -0.41 -8.37 12.52
CA THR A 158 0.97 -8.65 12.96
C THR A 158 1.22 -8.15 14.39
N LEU A 159 0.70 -6.97 14.75
CA LEU A 159 0.75 -6.46 16.11
C LEU A 159 -0.02 -7.36 17.08
N LEU A 160 -1.21 -7.83 16.69
CA LEU A 160 -2.01 -8.76 17.50
C LEU A 160 -1.29 -10.09 17.73
N HIS A 161 -0.66 -10.67 16.70
CA HIS A 161 0.16 -11.88 16.82
C HIS A 161 1.36 -11.67 17.74
N SER A 162 2.10 -10.57 17.55
CA SER A 162 3.26 -10.24 18.38
C SER A 162 2.88 -10.13 19.86
N TYR A 163 1.75 -9.49 20.15
CA TYR A 163 1.22 -9.41 21.51
C TYR A 163 0.82 -10.78 22.06
N ALA A 164 0.04 -11.56 21.30
CA ALA A 164 -0.38 -12.90 21.71
C ALA A 164 0.82 -13.82 22.02
N SER A 165 1.88 -13.76 21.22
CA SER A 165 3.12 -14.49 21.49
C SER A 165 3.83 -14.01 22.77
N SER A 166 3.84 -12.69 23.03
CA SER A 166 4.49 -12.13 24.22
C SER A 166 3.82 -12.58 25.53
N ILE A 167 2.49 -12.66 25.57
CA ILE A 167 1.75 -13.09 26.76
C ILE A 167 1.83 -14.60 26.99
N THR A 168 1.97 -15.41 25.94
CA THR A 168 2.11 -16.88 26.09
C THR A 168 3.47 -17.32 26.64
N PHE A 169 4.48 -16.46 26.56
CA PHE A 169 5.84 -16.74 27.04
C PHE A 169 6.13 -16.16 28.44
N THR A 170 5.12 -15.54 29.06
CA THR A 170 5.19 -14.99 30.43
C THR A 170 4.44 -15.90 31.39
#